data_AF-A0A8J6TEY8-F1
#
_entry.id   AF-A0A8J6TEY8-F1
#
_cell.length_a   1.000
_cell.length_b   1.000
_cell.length_c   1.000
_cell.angle_alpha   90.00
_cell.angle_beta   90.00
_cell.angle_gamma   90.00
#
_symmetry.space_group_name_H-M   'P 1'
#
loop_
_entity.id
_entity.type
_entity.pdbx_description
1 polymer ?
#
loop_
_entity_poly.entity_id
_entity_poly.type
_entity_poly.pdbx_seq_one_letter_code
_entity_poly.pdbx_strand_id
1 'polypeptide(L)' 'MSLDDGIAQIQEKITAVSADIEMKTVKMSAEEARISVYAPAGEMNAIQDATLMPTIELLNSDGLDIQVFVYDKNA' A
#
# COMPACT_ATOMS: atom_id res chain seq x y z
N MET A 1 -0.22 -14.03 9.46
CA MET A 1 -1.41 -13.33 8.89
C MET A 1 -1.61 -13.77 7.43
N SER A 2 -2.79 -13.61 6.81
CA SER A 2 -2.94 -13.88 5.37
C SER A 2 -2.53 -12.68 4.50
N LEU A 3 -2.22 -12.91 3.21
CA LEU A 3 -1.93 -11.82 2.27
C LEU A 3 -3.10 -10.84 2.15
N ASP A 4 -4.33 -11.32 2.20
CA ASP A 4 -5.53 -10.49 2.16
C ASP A 4 -5.63 -9.55 3.36
N ASP A 5 -5.35 -10.05 4.57
CA ASP A 5 -5.34 -9.24 5.77
C ASP A 5 -4.22 -8.18 5.71
N GLY A 6 -3.04 -8.54 5.20
CA GLY A 6 -1.93 -7.60 5.02
C GLY A 6 -2.25 -6.50 4.00
N ILE A 7 -2.88 -6.87 2.87
CA ILE A 7 -3.36 -5.89 1.88
C ILE A 7 -4.36 -4.93 2.53
N ALA A 8 -5.34 -5.45 3.28
CA ALA A 8 -6.34 -4.64 3.95
C ALA A 8 -5.71 -3.67 4.96
N GLN A 9 -4.73 -4.15 5.75
CA GLN A 9 -4.00 -3.32 6.70
C GLN A 9 -3.26 -2.17 6.00
N ILE A 10 -2.58 -2.42 4.89
CA ILE A 10 -1.88 -1.37 4.14
C ILE A 10 -2.88 -0.38 3.50
N GLN A 11 -3.99 -0.86 2.96
CA GLN A 11 -5.06 0.01 2.42
C GLN A 11 -5.68 0.90 3.51
N GLU A 12 -5.82 0.42 4.74
CA GLU A 12 -6.28 1.23 5.87
C GLU A 12 -5.27 2.35 6.19
N LYS A 13 -3.96 2.05 6.19
CA LYS A 13 -2.92 3.08 6.37
C LYS A 13 -2.96 4.15 5.29
N ILE A 14 -3.18 3.75 4.03
CA ILE A 14 -3.29 4.69 2.91
C ILE A 14 -4.54 5.58 3.06
N THR A 15 -5.70 4.97 3.33
CA THR A 15 -6.98 5.71 3.46
C THR A 15 -7.05 6.62 4.69
N ALA A 16 -6.26 6.34 5.73
CA ALA A 16 -6.09 7.25 6.87
C ALA A 16 -5.32 8.53 6.51
N VAL A 17 -4.51 8.51 5.44
CA VAL A 17 -3.77 9.69 4.94
C VAL A 17 -4.61 10.48 3.95
N SER A 18 -5.28 9.80 3.02
CA SER A 18 -6.06 10.43 1.95
C SER A 18 -7.37 9.71 1.69
N ALA A 19 -8.46 10.46 1.62
CA ALA A 19 -9.77 9.97 1.22
C ALA A 19 -10.01 10.07 -0.31
N ASP A 20 -9.19 10.82 -1.05
CA ASP A 20 -9.36 11.07 -2.49
C ASP A 20 -8.34 10.30 -3.34
N ILE A 21 -8.30 8.99 -3.15
CA ILE A 21 -7.37 8.08 -3.84
C ILE A 21 -8.10 7.02 -4.67
N GLU A 22 -7.43 6.55 -5.71
CA GLU A 22 -7.77 5.28 -6.37
C GLU A 22 -6.69 4.24 -6.06
N MET A 23 -7.10 3.05 -5.62
CA MET A 23 -6.18 1.95 -5.34
C MET A 23 -6.46 0.77 -6.28
N LYS A 24 -5.41 0.23 -6.89
CA LYS A 24 -5.44 -1.01 -7.65
C LYS A 24 -4.53 -2.02 -7.00
N THR A 25 -5.08 -3.16 -6.62
CA THR A 25 -4.31 -4.25 -6.02
C THR A 25 -4.19 -5.41 -6.99
N VAL A 26 -2.98 -5.92 -7.17
CA VAL A 26 -2.70 -7.12 -7.95
C VAL A 26 -1.95 -8.10 -7.06
N LYS A 27 -2.51 -9.29 -6.87
CA LYS A 27 -1.84 -10.39 -6.18
C LYS A 27 -0.99 -11.15 -7.19
N MET A 28 0.31 -11.32 -6.89
CA MET A 28 1.26 -12.01 -7.75
C MET A 28 1.42 -13.47 -7.33
N SER A 29 1.35 -13.73 -6.02
CA SER A 29 1.44 -15.06 -5.43
C SER A 29 0.60 -15.15 -4.15
N ALA A 30 0.79 -16.21 -3.36
CA ALA A 30 0.18 -16.33 -2.03
C ALA A 30 0.81 -15.38 -0.99
N GLU A 31 2.00 -14.84 -1.27
CA GLU A 31 2.82 -14.05 -0.34
C GLU A 31 3.17 -12.66 -0.90
N GLU A 32 2.96 -12.42 -2.20
CA GLU A 32 3.35 -11.18 -2.88
C GLU A 32 2.15 -10.45 -3.49
N ALA A 33 2.05 -9.15 -3.24
CA ALA A 33 1.07 -8.26 -3.85
C ALA A 33 1.63 -6.87 -4.15
N ARG A 34 1.02 -6.21 -5.14
CA ARG A 34 1.28 -4.81 -5.48
C ARG A 34 0.03 -3.97 -5.29
N ILE A 35 0.17 -2.84 -4.62
CA ILE A 35 -0.86 -1.81 -4.49
C ILE A 35 -0.37 -0.56 -5.24
N SER A 36 -1.03 -0.25 -6.36
CA SER A 36 -0.86 1.03 -7.05
C SER A 36 -1.85 2.04 -6.48
N VAL A 37 -1.35 3.14 -5.95
CA VAL A 37 -2.12 4.23 -5.33
C VAL A 37 -2.01 5.47 -6.22
N TYR A 38 -3.14 5.94 -6.74
CA TYR A 38 -3.23 7.19 -7.48
C TYR A 38 -3.76 8.26 -6.54
N ALA A 39 -2.90 9.20 -6.16
CA ALA A 39 -3.15 10.19 -5.12
C ALA A 39 -2.94 11.63 -5.61
N PRO A 40 -3.52 12.63 -4.94
CA PRO A 40 -3.15 14.03 -5.16
C PRO A 40 -1.65 14.24 -4.92
N ALA A 41 -1.00 15.03 -5.78
CA ALA A 41 0.45 15.28 -5.71
C ALA A 41 0.95 15.73 -4.32
N GLY A 42 0.14 16.50 -3.59
CA GLY A 42 0.48 16.99 -2.24
C GLY A 42 0.50 15.91 -1.15
N GLU A 43 -0.05 14.72 -1.40
CA GLU A 43 -0.22 13.65 -0.40
C GLU A 43 0.67 12.44 -0.67
N MET A 44 1.35 12.40 -1.83
CA MET A 44 2.12 11.23 -2.27
C MET A 44 3.21 10.82 -1.27
N ASN A 45 3.98 11.78 -0.75
CA ASN A 45 5.04 11.51 0.22
C ASN A 45 4.47 11.01 1.55
N ALA A 46 3.35 11.59 2.01
CA ALA A 46 2.69 11.16 3.24
C ALA A 46 2.20 9.70 3.15
N ILE A 47 1.73 9.27 1.97
CA ILE A 47 1.33 7.89 1.72
C ILE A 47 2.55 6.95 1.71
N GLN A 48 3.66 7.35 1.09
CA GLN A 48 4.90 6.56 1.11
C GLN A 48 5.42 6.39 2.55
N ASP A 49 5.48 7.47 3.32
CA ASP A 49 5.94 7.44 4.71
C ASP A 49 5.02 6.57 5.59
N ALA A 50 3.71 6.67 5.40
CA ALA A 50 2.73 5.89 6.17
C ALA A 50 2.76 4.39 5.86
N THR A 51 3.29 3.98 4.71
CA THR A 51 3.27 2.58 4.25
C THR A 51 4.63 1.90 4.31
N LEU A 52 5.74 2.63 4.30
CA LEU A 52 7.10 2.08 4.27
C LEU A 52 7.40 1.11 5.43
N MET A 53 7.21 1.54 6.67
CA MET A 53 7.49 0.68 7.83
C MET A 53 6.50 -0.48 7.93
N PRO A 54 5.18 -0.28 7.78
CA PRO A 54 4.23 -1.40 7.78
C PRO A 54 4.55 -2.48 6.75
N THR A 55 4.92 -2.14 5.51
CA THR A 55 5.26 -3.17 4.51
C THR A 55 6.54 -3.93 4.87
N ILE A 56 7.55 -3.25 5.43
CA ILE A 56 8.77 -3.91 5.94
C ILE A 56 8.44 -4.85 7.11
N GLU A 57 7.58 -4.45 8.03
CA GLU A 57 7.16 -5.27 9.18
C GLU A 57 6.46 -6.55 8.73
N LEU A 58 5.58 -6.44 7.72
CA LEU A 58 4.87 -7.59 7.13
C LEU A 58 5.82 -8.56 6.43
N LEU A 59 6.80 -8.03 5.70
CA LEU A 59 7.83 -8.84 5.07
C LEU A 59 8.66 -9.60 6.11
N ASN A 60 9.10 -8.92 7.18
CA ASN A 60 9.97 -9.51 8.19
C ASN A 60 9.25 -10.49 9.13
N SER A 61 7.98 -10.23 9.46
CA SER A 61 7.24 -11.00 10.47
C SER A 61 6.46 -12.16 9.86
N ASP A 62 5.84 -11.93 8.71
CA ASP A 62 4.90 -12.86 8.08
C ASP A 62 5.38 -13.36 6.71
N GLY A 63 6.49 -12.85 6.19
CA GLY A 63 7.00 -13.19 4.85
C GLY A 63 6.17 -12.59 3.72
N LEU A 64 5.31 -11.59 4.01
CA LEU A 64 4.40 -11.00 3.04
C LEU A 64 5.07 -9.80 2.34
N ASP A 65 5.37 -9.93 1.05
CA ASP A 65 5.92 -8.86 0.22
C ASP A 65 4.78 -8.03 -0.39
N ILE A 66 4.39 -6.95 0.29
CA ILE A 66 3.39 -6.01 -0.19
C ILE A 66 4.08 -4.72 -0.63
N GLN A 67 4.07 -4.46 -1.93
CA GLN A 67 4.72 -3.29 -2.52
C GLN A 67 3.70 -2.18 -2.78
N VAL A 68 3.98 -0.97 -2.30
CA VAL A 68 3.14 0.22 -2.54
C VAL A 68 3.81 1.14 -3.54
N PHE A 69 3.12 1.43 -4.64
CA PHE A 69 3.55 2.39 -5.65
C PHE A 69 2.61 3.57 -5.66
N VAL A 70 3.13 4.77 -5.48
CA VAL A 70 2.33 6.00 -5.43
C VAL A 70 2.55 6.81 -6.71
N TYR A 71 1.46 7.12 -7.39
CA TYR A 71 1.41 7.88 -8.63
C TYR A 71 0.58 9.15 -8.42
N ASP A 72 0.89 10.21 -9.17
CA ASP A 72 0.01 11.37 -9.26
C ASP A 72 -1.24 10.97 -10.05
N LYS A 73 -2.42 11.21 -9.46
CA LYS A 73 -3.72 10.94 -10.05
C LYS A 73 -4.01 11.77 -11.31
N ASN A 74 -3.33 12.92 -11.48
CA ASN A 74 -3.58 13.87 -12.56
C ASN A 74 -2.43 13.98 -13.58
N ALA A 75 -1.43 13.10 -13.50
CA ALA A 75 -0.30 13.07 -14.43
C ALA A 75 -0.62 12.43 -15.79
#